data_AF-A0A7W5XPJ9-F1
#
_entry.id   AF-A0A7W5XPJ9-F1
#
_cell.length_a   1.000
_cell.length_b   1.000
_cell.length_c   1.000
_cell.angle_alpha   90.00
_cell.angle_beta   90.00
_cell.angle_gamma   90.00
#
_symmetry.space_group_name_H-M   'P 1'
#
loop_
_entity.id
_entity.type
_entity.pdbx_description
1 polymer ?
#
loop_
_entity_poly.entity_id
_entity_poly.type
_entity_poly.pdbx_seq_one_letter_code
_entity_poly.pdbx_strand_id
1 'polypeptide(L)'
;MSAAVSHAPCRPGAHDIGYERGDWRYLDSYFGGTDFAGQEVVWFAGEPVWVMNYFGWIVAPDLIDGAAAGAVIKAALSAMYRQRRFLGGMEFDHPLGRYIDHSEGNCERFSGNECIMVDNRKAYMLDYRGGLVIP
;
A
#
# COMPACT_ATOMS: atom_id res chain seq x y z
N MET A 1 25.25 -0.50 -0.49
CA MET A 1 24.37 -0.17 -1.63
C MET A 1 23.16 -1.08 -1.51
N SER A 2 21.95 -0.53 -1.47
CA SER A 2 20.73 -1.35 -1.59
C SER A 2 20.37 -1.43 -3.06
N ALA A 3 19.93 -2.61 -3.52
CA ALA A 3 19.49 -2.84 -4.88
C ALA A 3 18.00 -3.18 -4.87
N ALA A 4 17.25 -2.62 -5.82
CA ALA A 4 15.96 -3.20 -6.19
C ALA A 4 16.23 -4.55 -6.84
N VAL A 5 15.56 -5.60 -6.37
CA VAL A 5 15.73 -6.97 -6.89
C VAL A 5 14.47 -7.33 -7.66
N SER A 6 14.60 -7.59 -8.97
CA SER A 6 13.50 -8.06 -9.80
C SER A 6 13.62 -9.57 -10.00
N HIS A 7 12.68 -10.32 -9.44
CA HIS A 7 12.46 -11.74 -9.79
C HIS A 7 11.16 -11.87 -10.57
N ALA A 8 11.10 -12.85 -11.48
CA ALA A 8 9.83 -13.21 -12.09
C ALA A 8 8.87 -13.72 -11.01
N PRO A 9 7.64 -13.19 -10.92
CA PRO A 9 6.67 -13.64 -9.93
C PRO A 9 6.36 -15.13 -10.09
N CYS A 10 6.30 -15.87 -8.99
CA CYS A 10 5.89 -17.27 -9.02
C CYS A 10 4.39 -17.45 -9.24
N ARG A 11 3.60 -16.40 -8.98
CA ARG A 11 2.15 -16.37 -9.20
C ARG A 11 1.87 -15.73 -10.56
N PRO A 12 1.30 -16.46 -11.53
CA PRO A 12 1.00 -15.90 -12.86
C PRO A 12 0.12 -14.66 -12.77
N GLY A 13 0.49 -13.60 -13.49
CA GLY A 13 -0.26 -12.34 -13.52
C GLY A 13 -0.04 -11.43 -12.29
N ALA A 14 0.83 -11.81 -11.36
CA ALA A 14 1.23 -10.91 -10.28
C ALA A 14 2.23 -9.85 -10.76
N HIS A 15 2.23 -8.73 -10.07
CA HIS A 15 3.21 -7.67 -10.17
C HIS A 15 4.00 -7.64 -8.86
N ASP A 16 5.33 -7.79 -8.95
CA ASP A 16 6.22 -7.88 -7.79
C ASP A 16 7.13 -6.64 -7.72
N ILE A 17 7.15 -6.00 -6.55
CA ILE A 17 8.03 -4.88 -6.22
C ILE A 17 8.84 -5.27 -4.99
N GLY A 18 10.12 -5.61 -5.21
CA GLY A 18 11.02 -6.11 -4.17
C GLY A 18 12.08 -5.12 -3.73
N TYR A 19 12.50 -5.22 -2.47
CA TYR A 19 13.62 -4.47 -1.90
C TYR A 19 14.40 -5.30 -0.88
N GLU A 20 15.74 -5.20 -0.90
CA GLU A 20 16.61 -5.94 0.02
C GLU A 20 17.69 -5.05 0.65
N ARG A 21 18.00 -5.32 1.93
CA ARG A 21 19.08 -4.66 2.67
C ARG A 21 19.60 -5.53 3.82
N GLY A 22 20.76 -6.15 3.63
CA GLY A 22 21.33 -7.06 4.62
C GLY A 22 20.41 -8.27 4.82
N ASP A 23 20.10 -8.61 6.07
CA ASP A 23 19.18 -9.72 6.38
C ASP A 23 17.69 -9.36 6.17
N TRP A 24 17.39 -8.12 5.78
CA TRP A 24 16.03 -7.67 5.54
C TRP A 24 15.63 -7.82 4.08
N ARG A 25 14.44 -8.36 3.85
CA ARG A 25 13.78 -8.41 2.55
C ARG A 25 12.35 -7.91 2.64
N TYR A 26 11.90 -7.23 1.60
CA TYR A 26 10.54 -6.75 1.40
C TYR A 26 10.05 -7.20 0.02
N LEU A 27 8.77 -7.56 -0.05
CA LEU A 27 8.07 -7.81 -1.31
C LEU A 27 6.64 -7.30 -1.18
N ASP A 28 6.27 -6.41 -2.09
CA ASP A 28 4.88 -6.15 -2.43
C ASP A 28 4.52 -6.96 -3.68
N SER A 29 3.45 -7.75 -3.59
CA SER A 29 3.01 -8.60 -4.69
C SER A 29 1.49 -8.56 -4.84
N TYR A 30 1.02 -8.06 -5.99
CA TYR A 30 -0.40 -7.78 -6.24
C TYR A 30 -0.87 -8.21 -7.63
N PHE A 31 -2.20 -8.29 -7.79
CA PHE A 31 -2.88 -8.58 -9.06
C PHE A 31 -3.83 -7.46 -9.41
N GLY A 32 -4.06 -7.24 -10.71
CA GLY A 32 -5.05 -6.28 -11.19
C GLY A 32 -4.49 -4.88 -11.40
N GLY A 33 -5.39 -3.93 -11.65
CA GLY A 33 -5.02 -2.55 -12.00
C GLY A 33 -5.95 -1.52 -11.36
N THR A 34 -7.24 -1.56 -11.70
CA THR A 34 -8.26 -0.70 -11.06
C THR A 34 -8.87 -1.36 -9.84
N ASP A 35 -9.26 -2.63 -9.99
CA ASP A 35 -9.63 -3.54 -8.91
C ASP A 35 -8.43 -4.46 -8.69
N PHE A 36 -7.86 -4.40 -7.51
CA PHE A 36 -6.60 -5.08 -7.23
C PHE A 36 -6.53 -5.60 -5.81
N ALA A 37 -5.78 -6.70 -5.67
CA ALA A 37 -5.55 -7.37 -4.40
C ALA A 37 -4.06 -7.64 -4.26
N GLY A 38 -3.49 -7.39 -3.09
CA GLY A 38 -2.07 -7.58 -2.88
C GLY A 38 -1.70 -7.90 -1.44
N GLN A 39 -0.42 -8.22 -1.30
CA GLN A 39 0.19 -8.51 -0.01
C GLN A 39 1.60 -7.93 0.00
N GLU A 40 1.89 -7.20 1.08
CA GLU A 40 3.24 -6.83 1.48
C GLU A 40 3.76 -7.81 2.53
N VAL A 41 4.99 -8.26 2.39
CA VAL A 41 5.65 -9.13 3.36
C VAL A 41 7.05 -8.60 3.64
N VAL A 42 7.43 -8.60 4.92
CA VAL A 42 8.79 -8.31 5.38
C VAL A 42 9.39 -9.58 5.99
N TRP A 43 10.60 -9.91 5.58
CA TRP A 43 11.40 -10.98 6.15
C TRP A 43 12.62 -10.42 6.88
N PHE A 44 13.04 -11.12 7.93
CA PHE A 44 14.33 -10.95 8.58
C PHE A 44 15.04 -12.29 8.68
N ALA A 45 16.27 -12.37 8.17
CA ALA A 45 17.08 -13.59 8.12
C ALA A 45 16.35 -14.80 7.48
N GLY A 46 15.51 -14.54 6.48
CA GLY A 46 14.75 -15.56 5.75
C GLY A 46 13.37 -15.89 6.34
N GLU A 47 13.06 -15.43 7.55
CA GLU A 47 11.78 -15.69 8.22
C GLU A 47 10.80 -14.52 8.03
N PRO A 48 9.52 -14.76 7.68
CA PRO A 48 8.53 -13.70 7.57
C PRO A 48 8.21 -13.18 8.98
N VAL A 49 8.39 -11.86 9.17
CA VAL A 49 8.19 -11.22 10.48
C VAL A 49 7.00 -10.26 10.48
N TRP A 50 6.52 -9.85 9.30
CA TRP A 50 5.40 -8.92 9.17
C TRP A 50 4.68 -9.08 7.84
N VAL A 51 3.37 -8.86 7.84
CA VAL A 51 2.51 -8.94 6.65
C VAL A 51 1.44 -7.84 6.65
N MET A 52 1.08 -7.35 5.47
CA MET A 52 -0.15 -6.61 5.22
C MET A 52 -0.83 -7.16 3.97
N ASN A 53 -2.15 -7.34 4.03
CA ASN A 53 -2.96 -7.64 2.85
C ASN A 53 -3.85 -6.44 2.57
N TYR A 54 -4.12 -6.20 1.29
CA TYR A 54 -4.95 -5.08 0.86
C TYR A 54 -5.80 -5.42 -0.36
N PHE A 55 -6.94 -4.74 -0.48
CA PHE A 55 -7.80 -4.78 -1.66
C PHE A 55 -8.29 -3.38 -1.98
N GLY A 56 -8.05 -2.92 -3.20
CA GLY A 56 -8.40 -1.57 -3.66
C GLY A 56 -9.25 -1.60 -4.92
N TRP A 57 -10.08 -0.58 -5.10
CA TRP A 57 -10.93 -0.42 -6.28
C TRP A 57 -11.23 1.05 -6.60
N ILE A 58 -11.48 1.32 -7.88
CA ILE A 58 -11.98 2.61 -8.35
C ILE A 58 -13.51 2.62 -8.20
N VAL A 59 -14.03 3.54 -7.40
CA VAL A 59 -15.47 3.70 -7.13
C VAL A 59 -16.15 4.51 -8.24
N ALA A 60 -15.48 5.56 -8.72
CA ALA A 60 -16.04 6.50 -9.69
C ALA A 60 -15.03 6.68 -10.85
N PRO A 61 -15.06 5.79 -11.86
CA PRO A 61 -14.12 5.84 -12.98
C PRO A 61 -14.31 7.07 -13.89
N ASP A 62 -15.43 7.79 -13.75
CA ASP A 62 -15.66 9.10 -14.36
C ASP A 62 -14.82 10.22 -13.70
N LEU A 63 -14.35 10.02 -12.47
CA LEU A 63 -13.63 11.02 -11.69
C LEU A 63 -12.13 10.77 -11.59
N ILE A 64 -11.71 9.50 -11.56
CA ILE A 64 -10.31 9.14 -11.39
C ILE A 64 -10.00 7.79 -12.05
N ASP A 65 -8.79 7.66 -12.58
CA ASP A 65 -8.24 6.39 -13.05
C ASP A 65 -7.14 5.87 -12.10
N GLY A 66 -6.63 4.66 -12.37
CA GLY A 66 -5.59 4.06 -11.54
C GLY A 66 -4.28 4.85 -11.52
N ALA A 67 -3.95 5.58 -12.60
CA ALA A 67 -2.72 6.37 -12.65
C ALA A 67 -2.80 7.61 -11.77
N ALA A 68 -3.93 8.32 -11.83
CA ALA A 68 -4.22 9.47 -10.97
C ALA A 68 -4.32 9.05 -9.49
N ALA A 69 -5.02 7.95 -9.20
CA ALA A 69 -5.10 7.41 -7.84
C ALA A 69 -3.71 7.06 -7.29
N GLY A 70 -2.90 6.33 -8.06
CA GLY A 70 -1.53 5.98 -7.69
C GLY A 70 -0.63 7.21 -7.46
N ALA A 71 -0.79 8.29 -8.23
CA ALA A 71 -0.05 9.53 -8.04
C ALA A 71 -0.41 10.21 -6.70
N VAL A 72 -1.70 10.28 -6.35
CA VAL A 72 -2.20 10.83 -5.08
C VAL A 72 -1.66 10.02 -3.90
N ILE A 73 -1.82 8.69 -3.94
CA ILE A 73 -1.37 7.77 -2.86
C ILE A 73 0.14 7.88 -2.66
N LYS A 74 0.92 7.82 -3.74
CA LYS A 74 2.37 7.96 -3.68
C LYS A 74 2.80 9.29 -3.04
N ALA A 75 2.12 10.40 -3.37
CA ALA A 75 2.40 11.70 -2.77
C ALA A 75 2.07 11.73 -1.26
N ALA A 76 0.91 11.20 -0.88
CA ALA A 76 0.46 11.12 0.51
C ALA A 76 1.41 10.27 1.37
N LEU A 77 1.69 9.03 0.96
CA LEU A 77 2.59 8.14 1.69
C LEU A 77 4.02 8.71 1.79
N SER A 78 4.51 9.33 0.71
CA SER A 78 5.82 10.02 0.75
C SER A 78 5.85 11.16 1.78
N ALA A 79 4.74 11.91 1.92
CA ALA A 79 4.61 12.95 2.94
C ALA A 79 4.57 12.36 4.36
N MET A 80 3.85 11.26 4.58
CA MET A 80 3.81 10.55 5.86
C MET A 80 5.19 10.01 6.26
N TYR A 81 5.90 9.35 5.34
CA TYR A 81 7.22 8.79 5.63
C TYR A 81 8.28 9.84 5.96
N ARG A 82 8.17 11.06 5.39
CA ARG A 82 9.03 12.20 5.80
C ARG A 82 8.81 12.60 7.26
N GLN A 83 7.64 12.33 7.83
CA GLN A 83 7.35 12.53 9.25
C GLN A 83 7.88 11.37 10.12
N ARG A 84 8.56 10.38 9.54
CA ARG A 84 9.01 9.14 10.20
C ARG A 84 7.87 8.36 10.86
N ARG A 85 6.69 8.40 10.23
CA ARG A 85 5.49 7.68 10.65
C ARG A 85 5.19 6.54 9.70
N PHE A 86 4.58 5.50 10.25
CA PHE A 86 4.00 4.38 9.54
C PHE A 86 2.68 4.05 10.24
N LEU A 87 1.57 4.05 9.50
CA LEU A 87 0.19 4.02 10.01
C LEU A 87 -0.17 5.24 10.88
N GLY A 88 -1.39 5.23 11.41
CA GLY A 88 -1.92 6.24 12.33
C GLY A 88 -2.84 7.27 11.71
N GLY A 89 -3.40 6.99 10.53
CA GLY A 89 -4.30 7.88 9.80
C GLY A 89 -3.63 9.14 9.27
N MET A 90 -4.12 9.64 8.14
CA MET A 90 -3.72 10.94 7.61
C MET A 90 -4.74 11.49 6.63
N GLU A 91 -4.70 12.81 6.46
CA GLU A 91 -5.34 13.49 5.35
C GLU A 91 -4.30 14.23 4.54
N PHE A 92 -4.46 14.24 3.21
CA PHE A 92 -3.53 14.87 2.31
C PHE A 92 -4.26 15.44 1.08
N ASP A 93 -4.10 16.74 0.85
CA ASP A 93 -4.65 17.40 -0.32
C ASP A 93 -3.68 17.33 -1.50
N HIS A 94 -4.16 16.78 -2.62
CA HIS A 94 -3.45 16.72 -3.89
C HIS A 94 -4.32 17.39 -4.98
N PRO A 95 -3.74 18.02 -6.03
CA PRO A 95 -4.52 18.62 -7.11
C PRO A 95 -5.50 17.66 -7.83
N LEU A 96 -5.28 16.35 -7.71
CA LEU A 96 -6.13 15.30 -8.31
C LEU A 96 -7.18 14.72 -7.34
N GLY A 97 -7.20 15.15 -6.08
CA GLY A 97 -8.13 14.64 -5.07
C GLY A 97 -7.56 14.70 -3.66
N ARG A 98 -8.45 14.62 -2.67
CA ARG A 98 -8.08 14.56 -1.25
C ARG A 98 -7.98 13.11 -0.79
N TYR A 99 -6.81 12.72 -0.35
CA TYR A 99 -6.56 11.41 0.27
C TYR A 99 -6.94 11.45 1.75
N ILE A 100 -7.61 10.40 2.21
CA ILE A 100 -8.02 10.21 3.60
C ILE A 100 -7.72 8.76 3.97
N ASP A 101 -6.94 8.56 5.01
CA ASP A 101 -6.63 7.26 5.62
C ASP A 101 -7.07 7.22 7.07
N HIS A 102 -7.72 6.12 7.43
CA HIS A 102 -8.06 5.79 8.81
C HIS A 102 -7.52 4.40 9.14
N SER A 103 -6.79 4.31 10.24
CA SER A 103 -6.19 3.07 10.71
C SER A 103 -6.42 2.88 12.20
N GLU A 104 -6.71 1.65 12.62
CA GLU A 104 -6.76 1.24 14.01
C GLU A 104 -5.63 0.26 14.33
N GLY A 105 -5.14 0.29 15.57
CA GLY A 105 -4.06 -0.57 16.03
C GLY A 105 -2.67 0.02 15.78
N ASN A 106 -1.66 -0.85 15.72
CA ASN A 106 -0.26 -0.49 15.54
C ASN A 106 0.44 -1.54 14.64
N CYS A 107 1.76 -1.43 14.46
CA CYS A 107 2.53 -2.34 13.61
C CYS A 107 2.38 -3.83 13.98
N GLU A 108 2.02 -4.14 15.23
CA GLU A 108 1.84 -5.52 15.72
C GLU A 108 0.54 -6.14 15.20
N ARG A 109 -0.52 -5.34 15.11
CA ARG A 109 -1.83 -5.72 14.57
C ARG A 109 -2.62 -4.47 14.23
N PHE A 110 -3.06 -4.37 12.97
CA PHE A 110 -3.79 -3.22 12.48
C PHE A 110 -4.78 -3.57 11.38
N SER A 111 -5.72 -2.67 11.19
CA SER A 111 -6.60 -2.61 10.02
C SER A 111 -6.90 -1.15 9.70
N GLY A 112 -7.14 -0.86 8.44
CA GLY A 112 -7.52 0.47 8.03
C GLY A 112 -8.16 0.50 6.66
N ASN A 113 -8.60 1.69 6.29
CA ASN A 113 -9.06 1.98 4.96
C ASN A 113 -8.57 3.35 4.52
N GLU A 114 -8.31 3.46 3.22
CA GLU A 114 -8.00 4.71 2.58
C GLU A 114 -9.00 4.99 1.46
N CYS A 115 -9.21 6.26 1.18
CA CYS A 115 -10.03 6.71 0.06
C CYS A 115 -9.48 7.99 -0.56
N ILE A 116 -9.88 8.24 -1.80
CA ILE A 116 -9.67 9.53 -2.46
C ILE A 116 -11.02 10.16 -2.74
N MET A 117 -11.18 11.40 -2.28
CA MET A 117 -12.33 12.25 -2.56
C MET A 117 -12.02 13.17 -3.74
N VAL A 118 -12.89 13.16 -4.76
CA VAL A 118 -12.88 14.09 -5.90
C VAL A 118 -14.26 14.73 -5.97
N ASP A 119 -14.33 16.06 -5.99
CA ASP A 119 -15.60 16.82 -5.99
C ASP A 119 -16.61 16.34 -4.93
N ASN A 120 -16.12 16.12 -3.69
CA ASN A 120 -16.89 15.59 -2.56
C ASN A 120 -17.51 14.19 -2.78
N ARG A 121 -17.10 13.45 -3.80
CA ARG A 121 -17.48 12.05 -4.06
C ARG A 121 -16.30 11.13 -3.79
N LYS A 122 -16.55 9.96 -3.20
CA LYS A 122 -15.54 8.89 -3.11
C LYS A 122 -15.25 8.36 -4.52
N ALA A 123 -14.00 8.49 -4.96
CA ALA A 123 -13.56 8.08 -6.28
C ALA A 123 -12.69 6.81 -6.24
N TYR A 124 -12.01 6.55 -5.13
CA TYR A 124 -11.17 5.39 -4.87
C TYR A 124 -11.34 4.91 -3.44
N MET A 125 -11.16 3.61 -3.22
CA MET A 125 -11.17 2.96 -1.90
C MET A 125 -10.11 1.86 -1.85
N LEU A 126 -9.51 1.64 -0.68
CA LEU A 126 -8.75 0.44 -0.36
C LEU A 126 -8.91 0.08 1.11
N ASP A 127 -9.08 -1.22 1.37
CA ASP A 127 -9.07 -1.78 2.71
C ASP A 127 -7.76 -2.55 2.91
N TYR A 128 -7.14 -2.40 4.08
CA TYR A 128 -5.92 -3.12 4.44
C TYR A 128 -5.95 -3.66 5.87
N ARG A 129 -5.17 -4.72 6.11
CA ARG A 129 -4.98 -5.32 7.43
C ARG A 129 -3.67 -6.08 7.52
N GLY A 130 -3.03 -6.04 8.66
CA GLY A 130 -1.71 -6.62 8.83
C GLY A 130 -1.23 -6.69 10.27
N GLY A 131 0.01 -7.12 10.43
CA GLY A 131 0.65 -7.24 11.73
C GLY A 131 1.90 -8.10 11.70
N LEU A 132 2.44 -8.37 12.89
CA LEU A 132 3.56 -9.27 13.07
C LEU A 132 3.15 -10.72 12.79
N VAL A 133 4.05 -11.46 12.16
CA VAL A 133 3.93 -12.91 11.95
C VAL A 133 4.77 -13.60 13.03
N ILE A 134 4.13 -14.48 13.80
CA ILE A 134 4.78 -15.29 14.84
C ILE A 134 4.69 -16.75 14.37
N PRO A 135 5.82 -17.44 14.16
CA PRO A 135 5.86 -18.86 13.82
C PRO A 135 5.22 -19.77 14.88
#